data_AF-A0A9X1NDF8-F1
#
_entry.id   AF-A0A9X1NDF8-F1
#
_cell.length_a   1.000
_cell.length_b   1.000
_cell.length_c   1.000
_cell.angle_alpha   90.00
_cell.angle_beta   90.00
_cell.angle_gamma   90.00
#
_symmetry.space_group_name_H-M   'P 1'
#
loop_
_entity.id
_entity.type
_entity.pdbx_description
1 polymer ?
#
loop_
_entity_poly.entity_id
_entity_poly.type
_entity_poly.pdbx_seq_one_letter_code
_entity_poly.pdbx_strand_id
1 'polypeptide(L)'
;MGTIGLLGGTNWSETARYYRLAKEIIRQRPEGGRLLLDWVDDHELEYLQVTVEWDAAAAMLVERSQSMLEGGAGAIVLCGSLHPEVSWRVMRALTVPVVALHEAGTQEDVAAALRQVSALLPGAPAAGQGAR
;
A
#
# COMPACT_ATOMS: atom_id res chain seq x y z
N MET A 1 -11.49 5.17 -11.23
CA MET A 1 -10.13 5.74 -11.36
C MET A 1 -9.18 4.87 -10.56
N GLY A 2 -8.15 4.32 -11.19
CA GLY A 2 -7.23 3.37 -10.55
C GLY A 2 -6.12 4.03 -9.71
N THR A 3 -6.46 4.85 -8.71
CA THR A 3 -5.44 5.45 -7.82
C THR A 3 -5.03 4.45 -6.73
N ILE A 4 -3.73 4.23 -6.55
CA ILE A 4 -3.19 3.44 -5.43
C ILE A 4 -2.56 4.40 -4.41
N GLY A 5 -2.88 4.21 -3.13
CA GLY A 5 -2.17 4.84 -2.02
C GLY A 5 -1.03 3.96 -1.54
N LEU A 6 0.19 4.49 -1.49
CA LEU A 6 1.35 3.88 -0.83
C LEU A 6 1.58 4.60 0.50
N LEU A 7 1.41 3.89 1.62
CA LEU A 7 1.66 4.42 2.96
C LEU A 7 2.96 3.84 3.49
N GLY A 8 4.02 4.66 3.50
CA GLY A 8 5.30 4.34 4.12
C GLY A 8 5.29 4.50 5.63
N GLY A 9 6.43 4.25 6.28
CA GLY A 9 6.55 4.45 7.73
C GLY A 9 7.57 3.60 8.46
N THR A 10 8.41 2.81 7.79
CA THR A 10 9.48 2.07 8.49
C THR A 10 10.82 2.02 7.76
N ASN A 11 10.86 2.30 6.44
CA ASN A 11 12.10 2.33 5.66
C ASN A 11 11.91 3.10 4.33
N TRP A 12 12.57 4.25 4.20
CA TRP A 12 12.42 5.12 3.03
C TRP A 12 12.99 4.49 1.75
N SER A 13 14.05 3.68 1.87
CA SER A 13 14.72 3.05 0.72
C SER A 13 13.83 1.99 0.08
N GLU A 14 13.14 1.20 0.92
CA GLU A 14 12.13 0.24 0.47
C GLU A 14 10.92 0.94 -0.15
N THR A 15 10.46 2.03 0.47
CA THR A 15 9.32 2.80 -0.06
C THR A 15 9.63 3.40 -1.43
N ALA A 16 10.85 3.88 -1.66
CA ALA A 16 11.29 4.36 -2.98
C ALA A 16 11.25 3.24 -4.04
N ARG A 17 11.68 2.02 -3.67
CA ARG A 17 11.59 0.83 -4.52
C ARG A 17 10.13 0.51 -4.88
N TYR A 18 9.24 0.54 -3.89
CA TYR A 18 7.81 0.24 -4.08
C TYR A 18 7.10 1.28 -4.94
N TYR A 19 7.43 2.57 -4.74
CA TYR A 19 6.95 3.66 -5.59
C TYR A 19 7.28 3.42 -7.06
N ARG A 20 8.54 3.06 -7.35
CA ARG A 20 8.97 2.79 -8.73
C ARG A 20 8.17 1.64 -9.35
N LEU A 21 8.05 0.51 -8.65
CA LEU A 21 7.30 -0.65 -9.13
C LEU A 21 5.82 -0.31 -9.34
N ALA A 22 5.22 0.41 -8.40
CA ALA A 22 3.83 0.83 -8.50
C ALA A 22 3.62 1.73 -9.72
N LYS A 23 4.52 2.71 -9.96
CA LYS A 23 4.46 3.55 -11.18
C LYS A 23 4.61 2.72 -12.45
N GLU A 24 5.52 1.75 -12.47
CA GLU A 24 5.76 0.87 -13.63
C GLU A 24 4.57 -0.04 -13.95
N ILE A 25 3.78 -0.44 -12.94
CA ILE A 25 2.56 -1.24 -13.09
C ILE A 25 1.40 -0.36 -13.55
N ILE A 26 1.13 0.75 -12.87
CA ILE A 26 -0.05 1.56 -13.17
C ILE A 26 0.06 2.32 -14.49
N ARG A 27 1.28 2.61 -14.98
CA ARG A 27 1.48 3.25 -16.31
C ARG A 27 0.99 2.39 -17.47
N GLN A 28 0.80 1.09 -17.24
CA GLN A 28 0.31 0.16 -18.25
C GLN A 28 -1.21 0.26 -18.45
N ARG A 29 -1.91 1.08 -17.63
CA ARG A 29 -3.34 1.29 -17.76
C ARG A 29 -3.69 2.27 -18.89
N PRO A 30 -4.80 2.02 -19.63
CA PRO A 30 -5.21 2.87 -20.74
C PRO A 30 -5.45 4.35 -20.37
N GLU A 31 -6.06 4.60 -19.21
CA GLU A 31 -6.31 5.96 -18.70
C GLU A 31 -5.14 6.57 -17.91
N GLY A 32 -4.02 5.85 -17.82
CA GLY A 32 -2.91 6.18 -16.93
C GLY A 32 -3.24 5.90 -15.45
N GLY A 33 -2.22 5.97 -14.60
CA GLY A 33 -2.34 5.62 -13.19
C GLY A 33 -1.88 6.73 -12.26
N ARG A 34 -2.69 7.01 -11.23
CA ARG A 34 -2.34 7.95 -10.14
C ARG A 34 -1.80 7.18 -8.94
N LEU A 35 -0.79 7.75 -8.29
CA LEU A 35 -0.34 7.32 -6.96
C LEU A 35 -0.53 8.47 -5.98
N LEU A 36 -0.90 8.12 -4.76
CA LEU A 36 -0.70 8.95 -3.59
C LEU A 36 0.39 8.29 -2.75
N LEU A 37 1.32 9.08 -2.25
CA LEU A 37 2.39 8.63 -1.35
C LEU A 37 2.25 9.45 -0.07
N ASP A 38 2.16 8.76 1.06
CA ASP A 38 2.13 9.37 2.38
C ASP A 38 3.03 8.59 3.35
N TRP A 39 3.28 9.17 4.53
CA TRP A 39 4.27 8.68 5.48
C TRP A 39 3.77 8.85 6.93
N VAL A 40 3.98 7.83 7.77
CA VAL A 40 3.86 7.94 9.24
C VAL A 40 5.23 8.03 9.89
N ASP A 41 5.30 8.64 11.08
CA ASP A 41 6.52 8.63 11.89
C ASP A 41 6.92 7.18 12.21
N ASP A 42 8.12 6.80 11.81
CA ASP A 42 8.63 5.43 11.95
C ASP A 42 9.03 5.09 13.38
N HIS A 43 9.55 6.08 14.11
CA HIS A 43 9.89 5.92 15.52
C HIS A 43 8.65 5.70 16.38
N GLU A 44 7.58 6.47 16.16
CA GLU A 44 6.32 6.29 16.87
C GLU A 44 5.69 4.93 16.51
N LEU A 45 5.66 4.58 15.23
CA LEU A 45 5.10 3.30 14.79
C LEU A 45 5.86 2.11 15.38
N GLU A 46 7.18 2.14 15.34
CA GLU A 46 8.03 1.09 15.90
C GLU A 46 7.84 0.98 17.42
N TYR A 47 7.79 2.11 18.12
CA TYR A 47 7.57 2.13 19.56
C TYR A 47 6.24 1.46 19.95
N LEU A 48 5.15 1.82 19.26
CA LEU A 48 3.83 1.23 19.51
C LEU A 48 3.82 -0.27 19.21
N GLN A 49 4.54 -0.71 18.18
CA GLN A 49 4.65 -2.14 17.87
C GLN A 49 5.46 -2.91 18.94
N VAL A 50 6.60 -2.38 19.39
CA VAL A 50 7.44 -3.02 20.41
C VAL A 50 6.73 -3.09 21.77
N THR A 51 5.91 -2.08 22.07
CA THR A 51 5.12 -2.01 23.30
C THR A 51 3.77 -2.72 23.21
N VAL A 52 3.47 -3.40 22.09
CA VAL A 52 2.24 -4.21 21.91
C VAL A 52 0.97 -3.33 21.88
N GLU A 53 1.11 -2.04 21.60
CA GLU A 53 0.03 -1.05 21.47
C GLU A 53 -0.60 -1.11 20.08
N TRP A 54 -1.13 -2.28 19.71
CA TRP A 54 -1.60 -2.58 18.35
C TRP A 54 -2.73 -1.68 17.87
N ASP A 55 -3.64 -1.30 18.77
CA ASP A 55 -4.78 -0.47 18.42
C ASP A 55 -4.32 0.96 18.09
N ALA A 56 -3.34 1.49 18.83
CA ALA A 56 -2.75 2.80 18.57
C ALA A 56 -1.94 2.80 17.26
N ALA A 57 -1.10 1.78 17.04
CA ALA A 57 -0.34 1.64 15.79
C ALA A 57 -1.28 1.55 14.57
N ALA A 58 -2.36 0.76 14.69
CA ALA A 58 -3.35 0.64 13.64
C ALA A 58 -4.14 1.94 13.41
N ALA A 59 -4.52 2.64 14.48
CA ALA A 59 -5.24 3.92 14.38
C ALA A 59 -4.44 4.95 13.59
N MET A 60 -3.13 5.06 13.85
CA MET A 60 -2.24 5.97 13.12
C MET A 60 -2.19 5.65 11.62
N LEU A 61 -2.08 4.37 11.25
CA LEU A 61 -2.07 3.94 9.85
C LEU A 61 -3.44 4.14 9.18
N VAL A 62 -4.54 3.90 9.90
CA VAL A 62 -5.91 4.08 9.41
C VAL A 62 -6.19 5.55 9.12
N GLU A 63 -5.79 6.47 10.00
CA GLU A 63 -6.00 7.91 9.82
C GLU A 63 -5.34 8.43 8.53
N ARG A 64 -4.07 8.06 8.30
CA ARG A 64 -3.37 8.40 7.06
C ARG A 64 -4.02 7.76 5.85
N SER A 65 -4.35 6.47 5.96
CA SER A 65 -5.04 5.76 4.88
C SER A 65 -6.36 6.44 4.50
N GLN A 66 -7.19 6.85 5.47
CA GLN A 66 -8.44 7.56 5.22
C GLN A 66 -8.21 8.87 4.47
N SER A 67 -7.20 9.66 4.87
CA SER A 67 -6.81 10.89 4.16
C SER A 67 -6.45 10.61 2.68
N MET A 68 -5.78 9.49 2.41
CA MET A 68 -5.48 9.07 1.04
C MET A 68 -6.74 8.64 0.27
N LEU A 69 -7.70 7.97 0.93
CA LEU A 69 -8.98 7.60 0.31
C LEU A 69 -9.80 8.84 -0.06
N GLU A 70 -9.85 9.85 0.80
CA GLU A 70 -10.44 11.16 0.50
C GLU A 70 -9.72 11.85 -0.66
N GLY A 71 -8.40 11.68 -0.76
CA GLY A 71 -7.59 12.09 -1.91
C GLY A 71 -7.87 11.30 -3.21
N GLY A 72 -8.72 10.29 -3.15
CA GLY A 72 -9.18 9.48 -4.28
C GLY A 72 -8.43 8.17 -4.49
N ALA A 73 -7.66 7.68 -3.50
CA ALA A 73 -7.13 6.32 -3.51
C ALA A 73 -8.28 5.30 -3.46
N GLY A 74 -8.23 4.28 -4.32
CA GLY A 74 -9.19 3.17 -4.32
C GLY A 74 -8.68 1.93 -3.62
N ALA A 75 -7.40 1.91 -3.25
CA ALA A 75 -6.74 0.84 -2.50
C ALA A 75 -5.50 1.39 -1.80
N ILE A 76 -5.09 0.73 -0.72
CA ILE A 76 -3.94 1.10 0.10
C ILE A 76 -2.91 -0.02 0.10
N VAL A 77 -1.64 0.34 -0.01
CA VAL A 77 -0.50 -0.55 0.18
C VAL A 77 0.28 -0.03 1.38
N LEU A 78 0.38 -0.84 2.43
CA LEU A 78 1.21 -0.54 3.58
C LEU A 78 2.63 -0.98 3.27
N CYS A 79 3.55 -0.02 3.33
CA CYS A 79 4.94 -0.18 2.98
C CYS A 79 5.78 -0.14 4.27
N GLY A 80 6.10 -1.31 4.82
CA GLY A 80 6.97 -1.38 5.98
C GLY A 80 6.93 -2.70 6.73
N SER A 81 7.89 -2.85 7.66
CA SER A 81 7.94 -3.98 8.59
C SER A 81 6.87 -3.80 9.67
N LEU A 82 5.63 -4.15 9.31
CA LEU A 82 4.50 -4.13 10.22
C LEU A 82 4.29 -5.48 10.88
N HIS A 83 3.97 -5.46 12.17
CA HIS A 83 3.52 -6.65 12.87
C HIS A 83 2.17 -7.12 12.26
N PRO A 84 1.96 -8.43 11.99
CA PRO A 84 0.74 -8.93 11.35
C PRO A 84 -0.56 -8.48 12.04
N GLU A 85 -0.53 -8.34 13.36
CA GLU A 85 -1.66 -7.91 14.19
C GLU A 85 -2.08 -6.46 13.92
N VAL A 86 -1.12 -5.59 13.58
CA VAL A 86 -1.36 -4.20 13.15
C VAL A 86 -1.93 -4.19 11.74
N SER A 87 -1.28 -4.89 10.80
CA SER A 87 -1.76 -5.03 9.41
C SER A 87 -3.20 -5.52 9.35
N TRP A 88 -3.54 -6.56 10.12
CA TRP A 88 -4.90 -7.10 10.18
C TRP A 88 -5.93 -6.11 10.71
N ARG A 89 -5.59 -5.31 11.74
CA ARG A 89 -6.47 -4.25 12.23
C ARG A 89 -6.74 -3.20 11.18
N VAL A 90 -5.71 -2.73 10.48
CA VAL A 90 -5.87 -1.74 9.40
C VAL A 90 -6.76 -2.31 8.29
N MET A 91 -6.53 -3.55 7.87
CA MET A 91 -7.34 -4.24 6.86
C MET A 91 -8.81 -4.38 7.27
N ARG A 92 -9.11 -4.55 8.57
CA ARG A 92 -10.49 -4.64 9.08
C ARG A 92 -11.17 -3.28 9.24
N ALA A 93 -10.41 -2.22 9.46
CA ALA A 93 -10.92 -0.88 9.65
C ALA A 93 -11.29 -0.18 8.33
N LEU A 94 -10.68 -0.59 7.21
CA LEU A 94 -10.88 0.02 5.90
C LEU A 94 -11.78 -0.86 5.02
N THR A 95 -12.65 -0.23 4.23
CA THR A 95 -13.58 -0.92 3.32
C THR A 95 -13.00 -1.17 1.92
N VAL A 96 -11.85 -0.57 1.62
CA VAL A 96 -11.12 -0.76 0.36
C VAL A 96 -10.11 -1.88 0.47
N PRO A 97 -9.60 -2.43 -0.65
CA PRO A 97 -8.48 -3.35 -0.61
C PRO A 97 -7.26 -2.72 0.07
N VAL A 98 -6.72 -3.42 1.06
CA VAL A 98 -5.47 -3.08 1.75
C VAL A 98 -4.52 -4.24 1.61
N VAL A 99 -3.28 -3.98 1.19
CA VAL A 99 -2.21 -4.99 1.14
C VAL A 99 -1.04 -4.51 1.96
N ALA A 100 -0.62 -5.32 2.92
CA ALA A 100 0.61 -5.08 3.67
C ALA A 100 1.77 -5.81 2.99
N LEU A 101 2.75 -5.05 2.53
CA LEU A 101 4.04 -5.58 2.13
C LEU A 101 4.82 -5.88 3.40
N HIS A 102 4.78 -7.14 3.86
CA HIS A 102 5.58 -7.60 4.99
C HIS A 102 7.06 -7.71 4.55
N GLU A 103 7.97 -7.77 5.53
CA GLU A 103 9.43 -7.72 5.37
C GLU A 103 9.97 -8.27 4.03
N ALA A 104 10.82 -7.46 3.39
CA ALA A 104 11.82 -7.82 2.37
C ALA A 104 11.41 -8.93 1.38
N GLY A 105 10.17 -8.91 0.90
CA GLY A 105 9.77 -9.68 -0.27
C GLY A 105 10.70 -9.36 -1.45
N THR A 106 10.91 -10.33 -2.32
CA THR A 106 11.64 -10.10 -3.56
C THR A 106 10.93 -9.01 -4.38
N GLN A 107 11.65 -8.40 -5.32
CA GLN A 107 11.04 -7.41 -6.21
C GLN A 107 9.80 -7.98 -6.93
N GLU A 108 9.78 -9.29 -7.21
CA GLU A 108 8.64 -9.95 -7.85
C GLU A 108 7.46 -10.13 -6.89
N ASP A 109 7.69 -10.42 -5.62
CA ASP A 109 6.60 -10.52 -4.62
C ASP A 109 5.87 -9.19 -4.48
N VAL A 110 6.64 -8.10 -4.41
CA VAL A 110 6.08 -6.75 -4.34
C VAL A 110 5.35 -6.40 -5.64
N ALA A 111 5.93 -6.72 -6.79
CA ALA A 111 5.27 -6.48 -8.08
C ALA A 111 3.97 -7.29 -8.20
N ALA A 112 3.94 -8.55 -7.75
CA ALA A 112 2.76 -9.40 -7.74
C ALA A 112 1.65 -8.82 -6.85
N ALA A 113 2.00 -8.40 -5.63
CA ALA A 113 1.07 -7.74 -4.71
C ALA A 113 0.48 -6.45 -5.33
N LEU A 114 1.34 -5.61 -5.93
CA LEU A 114 0.91 -4.38 -6.61
C LEU A 114 0.04 -4.65 -7.84
N ARG A 115 0.32 -5.71 -8.62
CA ARG A 115 -0.53 -6.13 -9.74
C ARG A 115 -1.88 -6.64 -9.26
N GLN A 116 -1.91 -7.39 -8.15
CA GLN A 116 -3.15 -7.86 -7.53
C GLN A 116 -4.02 -6.69 -7.09
N VAL A 117 -3.46 -5.73 -6.35
CA VAL A 117 -4.16 -4.48 -5.97
C VAL A 117 -4.63 -3.72 -7.20
N SER A 118 -3.77 -3.62 -8.22
CA SER A 118 -4.10 -2.94 -9.47
C SER A 118 -5.29 -3.59 -10.19
N ALA A 119 -5.39 -4.93 -10.18
CA ALA A 119 -6.50 -5.65 -10.80
C ALA A 119 -7.84 -5.46 -10.09
N LEU A 120 -7.84 -5.13 -8.80
CA LEU A 120 -9.06 -4.85 -8.02
C LEU A 120 -9.63 -3.46 -8.27
N LEU A 121 -8.88 -2.57 -8.93
CA LEU A 121 -9.30 -1.20 -9.18
C LEU A 121 -10.02 -1.05 -10.54
N PRO A 122 -10.98 -0.11 -10.66
CA PRO A 122 -11.64 0.17 -11.93
C PRO A 122 -10.64 0.59 -13.00
N GLY A 123 -10.81 0.09 -14.24
CA GLY A 123 -9.90 0.37 -15.36
C GLY A 123 -8.67 -0.54 -15.44
N ALA A 124 -8.66 -1.64 -14.68
CA ALA A 124 -7.63 -2.68 -14.84
C ALA A 124 -7.61 -3.24 -16.28
N PRO A 125 -6.43 -3.47 -16.87
CA PRO A 125 -6.34 -4.09 -18.18
C PRO A 125 -6.96 -5.49 -18.12
N ALA A 126 -7.75 -5.85 -19.14
CA ALA A 126 -8.31 -7.19 -19.24
C ALA A 126 -7.16 -8.21 -19.24
N ALA A 127 -7.24 -9.21 -18.36
CA ALA A 127 -6.25 -10.28 -18.26
C ALA A 127 -6.07 -10.92 -19.64
N GLY A 128 -4.92 -10.67 -20.30
CA GLY A 128 -4.59 -11.26 -21.61
C GLY A 128 -4.08 -10.30 -22.70
N GLN A 129 -4.04 -8.98 -22.49
CA GLN A 129 -3.47 -8.04 -23.47
C GLN A 129 -2.11 -7.51 -23.01
N GLY A 130 -1.09 -8.37 -23.07
CA GLY A 130 0.25 -8.01 -22.62
C GLY A 130 1.30 -9.06 -22.95
N ALA A 131 1.22 -9.67 -24.13
CA ALA A 131 2.28 -10.48 -24.70
C ALA A 131 2.23 -10.36 -26.23
N ARG A 132 2.81 -9.27 -26.74
CA ARG A 132 3.30 -9.16 -28.12
C ARG A 132 4.59 -8.35 -28.11
#